data_AF-A0A6J5JGG5-F1
#
_entry.id   AF-A0A6J5JGG5-F1
#
_cell.length_a   1.000
_cell.length_b   1.000
_cell.length_c   1.000
_cell.angle_alpha   90.00
_cell.angle_beta   90.00
_cell.angle_gamma   90.00
#
_symmetry.space_group_name_H-M   'P 1'
#
loop_
_entity.id
_entity.type
_entity.pdbx_description
1 polymer ?
#
loop_
_entity_poly.entity_id
_entity_poly.type
_entity_poly.pdbx_seq_one_letter_code
_entity_poly.pdbx_strand_id
1 'polypeptide(L)'
;MKAPTSLQVTVSPEVEQLLLAGAACAVGVSGGKDSQACALAVDAYLNRIGHTGPRVLIHADLGRVEWADSLPVCEKLAQHLGYELMVVRRQAGDMLARWQGRWRANLKRYRELSCVKLILPWSTPAMRFCTSELKTSVIASELKKRFPSTPVVNVTGVRREESTARSKMPVWAPMQKLQRRNLEGVSWNAIIDAPKGAVLDAIHEGGLVLHEAYTKYNTSRVSCVYCIMSSESDLRAAATCVDNAPLLREMVDLECESTFAFQGDKWLADVAPHLLTREMCERVEAAKVAADKRRTAEARIPKHLLYVRGWPTLVPSIEEADLIASVRREVAAALGIDVQCVTGPEVRERYEALFCKHEASHSIGSGEDHTVEGLVQMNFEFDLTI
;
A
#
# COMPACT_ATOMS: atom_id res chain seq x y z
N MET A 1 -20.82 -22.47 -19.27
CA MET A 1 -19.67 -22.99 -18.49
C MET A 1 -20.20 -23.68 -17.25
N LYS A 2 -19.49 -24.69 -16.72
CA LYS A 2 -19.92 -25.37 -15.49
C LYS A 2 -19.51 -24.51 -14.30
N ALA A 3 -20.47 -24.08 -13.49
CA ALA A 3 -20.18 -23.34 -12.26
C ALA A 3 -19.34 -24.20 -11.30
N PRO A 4 -18.36 -23.64 -10.58
CA PRO A 4 -17.64 -24.39 -9.56
C PRO A 4 -18.63 -24.82 -8.48
N THR A 5 -18.55 -26.08 -8.08
CA THR A 5 -19.39 -26.66 -7.01
C THR A 5 -18.65 -26.68 -5.68
N SER A 6 -17.32 -26.65 -5.72
CA SER A 6 -16.42 -26.71 -4.57
C SER A 6 -16.42 -25.42 -3.72
N LEU A 7 -16.84 -24.29 -4.28
CA LEU A 7 -16.77 -22.99 -3.63
C LEU A 7 -18.07 -22.20 -3.78
N GLN A 8 -18.71 -21.90 -2.65
CA GLN A 8 -19.89 -21.03 -2.57
C GLN A 8 -19.51 -19.68 -1.96
N VAL A 9 -20.28 -18.65 -2.30
CA VAL A 9 -20.11 -17.34 -1.67
C VAL A 9 -20.82 -17.29 -0.32
N THR A 10 -20.21 -16.60 0.65
CA THR A 10 -20.90 -16.10 1.83
C THR A 10 -21.54 -14.77 1.48
N VAL A 11 -22.87 -14.67 1.60
CA VAL A 11 -23.63 -13.46 1.25
C VAL A 11 -24.51 -13.04 2.43
N SER A 12 -24.69 -11.72 2.60
CA SER A 12 -25.63 -11.16 3.57
C SER A 12 -26.92 -10.72 2.88
N PRO A 13 -28.03 -10.56 3.61
CA PRO A 13 -29.27 -10.04 3.04
C PRO A 13 -29.10 -8.68 2.35
N GLU A 14 -28.26 -7.79 2.89
CA GLU A 14 -28.04 -6.44 2.34
C GLU A 14 -27.32 -6.49 0.98
N VAL A 15 -26.31 -7.35 0.86
CA VAL A 15 -25.61 -7.55 -0.42
C VAL A 15 -26.54 -8.20 -1.45
N GLU A 16 -27.31 -9.22 -1.05
CA GLU A 16 -28.26 -9.89 -1.94
C GLU A 16 -29.33 -8.93 -2.45
N GLN A 17 -29.90 -8.08 -1.58
CA GLN A 17 -30.88 -7.06 -1.96
C GLN A 17 -30.31 -6.07 -2.98
N LEU A 18 -29.08 -5.57 -2.77
CA LEU A 18 -28.42 -4.67 -3.72
C LEU A 18 -28.22 -5.34 -5.09
N LEU A 19 -27.77 -6.60 -5.10
CA LEU A 19 -27.55 -7.35 -6.33
C LEU A 19 -28.88 -7.63 -7.05
N LEU A 20 -29.94 -8.01 -6.34
CA LEU A 20 -31.28 -8.21 -6.92
C LEU A 20 -31.86 -6.90 -7.48
N ALA A 21 -31.53 -5.76 -6.87
CA ALA A 21 -31.89 -4.43 -7.36
C ALA A 21 -31.04 -3.94 -8.55
N GLY A 22 -30.10 -4.75 -9.04
CA GLY A 22 -29.29 -4.43 -10.21
C GLY A 22 -28.05 -3.56 -9.93
N ALA A 23 -27.53 -3.57 -8.69
CA ALA A 23 -26.27 -2.92 -8.37
C ALA A 23 -25.12 -3.40 -9.26
N ALA A 24 -24.16 -2.54 -9.57
CA ALA A 24 -22.96 -2.96 -10.28
C ALA A 24 -22.10 -3.87 -9.36
N CYS A 25 -21.78 -5.07 -9.82
CA CYS A 25 -20.91 -6.00 -9.12
C CYS A 25 -19.50 -5.93 -9.70
N ALA A 26 -18.57 -5.37 -8.93
CA ALA A 26 -17.17 -5.19 -9.33
C ALA A 26 -16.26 -6.12 -8.51
N VAL A 27 -15.67 -7.13 -9.15
CA VAL A 27 -14.80 -8.09 -8.48
C VAL A 27 -13.34 -7.66 -8.60
N GLY A 28 -12.70 -7.38 -7.47
CA GLY A 28 -11.27 -7.07 -7.41
C GLY A 28 -10.40 -8.29 -7.74
N VAL A 29 -9.58 -8.20 -8.79
CA VAL A 29 -8.69 -9.28 -9.25
C VAL A 29 -7.23 -8.85 -9.27
N SER A 30 -6.33 -9.78 -8.94
CA SER A 30 -4.89 -9.50 -8.83
C SER A 30 -3.99 -10.63 -9.38
N GLY A 31 -4.54 -11.54 -10.17
CA GLY A 31 -3.83 -12.75 -10.62
C GLY A 31 -3.61 -13.80 -9.52
N GLY A 32 -4.02 -13.52 -8.28
CA GLY A 32 -3.89 -14.46 -7.17
C GLY A 32 -5.04 -15.47 -7.13
N LYS A 33 -4.75 -16.70 -6.67
CA LYS A 33 -5.71 -17.80 -6.51
C LYS A 33 -7.02 -17.39 -5.83
N ASP A 34 -6.94 -16.65 -4.73
CA ASP A 34 -8.14 -16.29 -3.94
C ASP A 34 -9.04 -15.32 -4.73
N SER A 35 -8.46 -14.36 -5.46
CA SER A 35 -9.24 -13.45 -6.31
C SER A 35 -9.84 -14.14 -7.54
N GLN A 36 -9.13 -15.13 -8.10
CA GLN A 36 -9.59 -15.90 -9.25
C GLN A 36 -10.77 -16.81 -8.88
N ALA A 37 -10.64 -17.56 -7.79
CA ALA A 37 -11.71 -18.40 -7.26
C ALA A 37 -12.93 -17.56 -6.82
N CYS A 38 -12.68 -16.39 -6.20
CA CYS A 38 -13.74 -15.44 -5.83
C CYS A 38 -14.57 -15.02 -7.06
N ALA A 39 -13.92 -14.65 -8.17
CA ALA A 39 -14.63 -14.26 -9.39
C ALA A 39 -15.50 -15.38 -9.96
N LEU A 40 -15.00 -16.63 -9.97
CA LEU A 40 -15.77 -17.80 -10.42
C LEU A 40 -16.99 -18.06 -9.53
N ALA A 41 -16.82 -18.02 -8.20
CA ALA A 41 -17.91 -18.23 -7.25
C ALA A 41 -18.97 -17.12 -7.32
N VAL A 42 -18.53 -15.87 -7.50
CA VAL A 42 -19.41 -14.73 -7.66
C VAL A 42 -20.20 -14.82 -8.97
N ASP A 43 -19.57 -15.16 -10.10
CA ASP A 43 -20.31 -15.36 -11.37
C ASP A 43 -21.40 -16.43 -11.21
N ALA A 44 -21.06 -17.59 -10.63
CA ALA A 44 -22.03 -18.65 -10.37
C ALA A 44 -23.19 -18.17 -9.50
N TYR A 45 -22.91 -17.41 -8.44
CA TYR A 45 -23.95 -16.85 -7.58
C TYR A 45 -24.83 -15.83 -8.31
N LEU A 46 -24.24 -14.89 -9.05
CA LEU A 46 -24.97 -13.88 -9.82
C LEU A 46 -25.89 -14.51 -10.86
N ASN A 47 -25.43 -15.57 -11.54
CA ASN A 47 -26.25 -16.35 -12.47
C ASN A 47 -27.42 -17.04 -11.76
N ARG A 48 -27.17 -17.64 -10.59
CA ARG A 48 -28.19 -18.34 -9.80
C ARG A 48 -29.32 -17.41 -9.33
N ILE A 49 -28.99 -16.18 -8.92
CA ILE A 49 -30.00 -15.20 -8.47
C ILE A 49 -30.62 -14.41 -9.62
N GLY A 50 -30.24 -14.68 -10.87
CA GLY A 50 -30.75 -13.95 -12.03
C GLY A 50 -30.31 -12.48 -12.08
N HIS A 51 -29.12 -12.16 -11.58
CA HIS A 51 -28.62 -10.80 -11.54
C HIS A 51 -28.47 -10.19 -12.96
N THR A 52 -29.11 -9.04 -13.17
CA THR A 52 -29.16 -8.30 -14.45
C THR A 52 -28.30 -7.03 -14.47
N GLY A 53 -27.68 -6.65 -13.34
CA GLY A 53 -26.82 -5.49 -13.25
C GLY A 53 -25.45 -5.68 -13.92
N PRO A 54 -24.65 -4.58 -14.03
CA PRO A 54 -23.31 -4.65 -14.60
C PRO A 54 -22.39 -5.58 -13.81
N ARG A 55 -21.58 -6.36 -14.52
CA ARG A 55 -20.57 -7.26 -13.94
C ARG A 55 -19.21 -6.90 -14.53
N VAL A 56 -18.24 -6.58 -13.67
CA VAL A 56 -16.89 -6.22 -14.10
C VAL A 56 -15.85 -6.87 -13.22
N LEU A 57 -14.70 -7.19 -13.82
CA LEU A 57 -13.48 -7.40 -13.07
C LEU A 57 -12.72 -6.09 -13.00
N ILE A 58 -12.08 -5.81 -11.87
CA ILE A 58 -11.25 -4.62 -11.71
C ILE A 58 -9.89 -4.97 -11.13
N HIS A 59 -8.84 -4.61 -11.85
CA HIS A 59 -7.45 -4.83 -11.46
C HIS A 59 -6.77 -3.47 -11.23
N ALA A 60 -6.24 -3.28 -10.03
CA ALA A 60 -5.36 -2.16 -9.74
C ALA A 60 -3.93 -2.59 -10.03
N ASP A 61 -3.40 -2.11 -11.15
CA ASP A 61 -2.07 -2.42 -11.65
C ASP A 61 -1.04 -1.53 -10.93
N LEU A 62 -0.17 -2.19 -10.15
CA LEU A 62 0.88 -1.52 -9.38
C LEU A 62 2.16 -1.31 -10.19
N GLY A 63 2.17 -1.52 -11.50
CA GLY A 63 3.28 -1.29 -12.40
C GLY A 63 4.43 -2.27 -12.19
N ARG A 64 5.68 -1.78 -12.25
CA ARG A 64 6.88 -2.63 -12.30
C ARG A 64 7.15 -3.50 -11.08
N VAL A 65 6.36 -3.35 -10.01
CA VAL A 65 6.47 -4.20 -8.81
C VAL A 65 5.63 -5.48 -8.89
N GLU A 66 4.73 -5.61 -9.87
CA GLU A 66 3.92 -6.80 -10.06
C GLU A 66 4.68 -7.91 -10.79
N TRP A 67 4.20 -9.14 -10.65
CA TRP A 67 4.71 -10.23 -11.47
C TRP A 67 4.26 -10.04 -12.92
N ALA A 68 5.10 -10.45 -13.87
CA ALA A 68 4.78 -10.36 -15.30
C ALA A 68 3.46 -11.09 -15.65
N ASP A 69 3.16 -12.20 -14.97
CA ASP A 69 1.95 -13.00 -15.19
C ASP A 69 0.69 -12.45 -14.47
N SER A 70 0.79 -11.41 -13.63
CA SER A 70 -0.35 -10.92 -12.83
C SER A 70 -1.49 -10.34 -13.68
N LEU A 71 -1.19 -9.47 -14.64
CA LEU A 71 -2.18 -8.94 -15.57
C LEU A 71 -2.67 -10.01 -16.57
N PRO A 72 -1.79 -10.80 -17.23
CA PRO A 72 -2.23 -11.89 -18.11
C PRO A 72 -3.20 -12.88 -17.46
N VAL A 73 -3.01 -13.24 -16.18
CA VAL A 73 -3.96 -14.10 -15.47
C VAL A 73 -5.32 -13.41 -15.28
N CYS A 74 -5.34 -12.11 -14.97
CA CYS A 74 -6.58 -11.33 -14.89
C CYS A 74 -7.30 -11.27 -16.24
N GLU A 75 -6.57 -11.07 -17.34
CA GLU A 75 -7.12 -11.02 -18.71
C GLU A 75 -7.73 -12.36 -19.13
N LYS A 76 -7.03 -13.48 -18.87
CA LYS A 76 -7.54 -14.83 -19.13
C LYS A 76 -8.81 -15.12 -18.33
N LEU A 77 -8.86 -14.68 -17.06
CA LEU A 77 -10.05 -14.81 -16.22
C LEU A 77 -11.22 -13.97 -16.77
N ALA A 78 -10.96 -12.74 -17.22
CA ALA A 78 -11.97 -11.88 -17.82
C ALA A 78 -12.55 -12.51 -19.11
N GLN A 79 -11.68 -13.00 -19.99
CA GLN A 79 -12.07 -13.71 -21.20
C GLN A 79 -12.88 -14.96 -20.88
N HIS A 80 -12.44 -15.74 -19.87
CA HIS A 80 -13.15 -16.93 -19.41
C HIS A 80 -14.57 -16.59 -18.96
N LEU A 81 -14.74 -15.56 -18.13
CA LEU A 81 -16.05 -15.14 -17.61
C LEU A 81 -16.90 -14.35 -18.62
N GLY A 82 -16.30 -13.85 -19.70
CA GLY A 82 -16.95 -12.89 -20.60
C GLY A 82 -17.20 -11.53 -19.95
N TYR A 83 -16.39 -11.15 -18.95
CA TYR A 83 -16.53 -9.87 -18.23
C TYR A 83 -15.57 -8.83 -18.79
N GLU A 84 -15.94 -7.54 -18.69
CA GLU A 84 -15.00 -6.44 -18.87
C GLU A 84 -13.92 -6.48 -17.77
N LEU A 85 -12.66 -6.34 -18.15
CA LEU A 85 -11.55 -6.10 -17.22
C LEU A 85 -11.18 -4.62 -17.20
N MET A 86 -11.53 -3.94 -16.12
CA MET A 86 -11.10 -2.57 -15.87
C MET A 86 -9.70 -2.58 -15.23
N VAL A 87 -8.70 -2.12 -15.97
CA VAL A 87 -7.34 -1.95 -15.43
C VAL A 87 -7.14 -0.50 -15.02
N VAL A 88 -6.83 -0.28 -13.74
CA VAL A 88 -6.67 1.06 -13.17
C VAL A 88 -5.28 1.26 -12.59
N ARG A 89 -4.75 2.47 -12.75
CA ARG A 89 -3.40 2.84 -12.31
C ARG A 89 -3.42 4.18 -11.59
N ARG A 90 -2.52 4.33 -10.61
CA ARG A 90 -2.24 5.63 -9.98
C ARG A 90 -1.48 6.50 -10.97
N GLN A 91 -1.99 7.71 -11.24
CA GLN A 91 -1.40 8.64 -12.22
C GLN A 91 0.00 9.13 -11.84
N ALA A 92 0.27 9.30 -10.54
CA ALA A 92 1.56 9.77 -10.04
C ALA A 92 2.62 8.66 -9.95
N GLY A 93 2.52 7.62 -10.79
CA GLY A 93 3.45 6.49 -10.86
C GLY A 93 3.08 5.32 -9.95
N ASP A 94 3.85 4.24 -10.17
CA ASP A 94 3.74 2.94 -9.52
C ASP A 94 4.18 2.92 -8.04
N MET A 95 4.19 1.73 -7.43
CA MET A 95 4.52 1.58 -6.01
C MET A 95 5.98 1.96 -5.70
N LEU A 96 6.93 1.64 -6.58
CA LEU A 96 8.33 2.01 -6.36
C LEU A 96 8.52 3.52 -6.51
N ALA A 97 7.90 4.13 -7.53
CA ALA A 97 7.88 5.58 -7.69
C ALA A 97 7.26 6.28 -6.46
N ARG A 98 6.24 5.66 -5.84
CA ARG A 98 5.62 6.18 -4.60
C ARG A 98 6.59 6.16 -3.40
N TRP A 99 7.39 5.11 -3.24
CA TRP A 99 8.42 5.02 -2.20
C TRP A 99 9.59 5.98 -2.45
N GLN A 100 10.08 6.05 -3.69
CA GLN A 100 11.12 7.00 -4.11
C GLN A 100 10.66 8.45 -3.92
N GLY A 101 9.41 8.77 -4.30
CA GLY A 101 8.81 10.08 -4.07
C GLY A 101 8.71 10.43 -2.58
N ARG A 102 8.33 9.46 -1.74
CA ARG A 102 8.30 9.63 -0.28
C ARG A 102 9.70 9.95 0.27
N TRP A 103 10.72 9.24 -0.21
CA TRP A 103 12.11 9.48 0.19
C TRP A 103 12.57 10.89 -0.18
N ARG A 104 12.35 11.31 -1.43
CA ARG A 104 12.68 12.68 -1.88
C ARG A 104 12.00 13.76 -1.06
N ALA A 105 10.70 13.61 -0.80
CA ALA A 105 9.94 14.54 0.04
C ALA A 105 10.45 14.55 1.48
N ASN A 106 10.82 13.38 2.02
CA ASN A 106 11.40 13.26 3.35
C ASN A 106 12.78 13.95 3.45
N LEU A 107 13.67 13.77 2.46
CA LEU A 107 14.96 14.47 2.44
C LEU A 107 14.78 15.98 2.42
N LYS A 108 13.83 16.50 1.62
CA LYS A 108 13.49 17.93 1.62
C LYS A 108 13.05 18.38 3.02
N ARG A 109 12.11 17.66 3.63
CA ARG A 109 11.60 17.99 4.97
C ARG A 109 12.70 17.96 6.03
N TYR A 110 13.57 16.97 5.98
CA TYR A 110 14.69 16.85 6.90
C TYR A 110 15.70 17.98 6.70
N ARG A 111 16.05 18.32 5.45
CA ARG A 111 16.94 19.44 5.12
C ARG A 111 16.43 20.75 5.71
N GLU A 112 15.14 21.03 5.60
CA GLU A 112 14.49 22.26 6.06
C GLU A 112 14.04 22.23 7.53
N LEU A 113 14.39 21.17 8.27
CA LEU A 113 13.95 20.92 9.65
C LEU A 113 12.42 21.03 9.80
N SER A 114 11.66 20.59 8.80
CA SER A 114 10.21 20.35 8.92
C SER A 114 9.87 18.90 9.33
N CYS A 115 10.90 18.08 9.52
CA CYS A 115 10.85 16.89 10.36
C CYS A 115 12.18 16.73 11.12
N VAL A 116 12.12 16.16 12.32
CA VAL A 116 13.27 16.05 13.23
C VAL A 116 14.09 14.79 12.96
N LYS A 117 13.47 13.77 12.37
CA LYS A 117 14.06 12.49 11.96
C LYS A 117 13.80 12.22 10.50
N LEU A 118 14.68 11.44 9.87
CA LEU A 118 14.37 10.85 8.57
C LEU A 118 13.25 9.82 8.73
N ILE A 119 12.34 9.80 7.78
CA ILE A 119 11.15 8.94 7.78
C ILE A 119 11.34 7.81 6.77
N LEU A 120 10.98 6.60 7.20
CA LEU A 120 10.96 5.39 6.39
C LEU A 120 10.21 5.63 5.04
N PRO A 121 10.85 5.33 3.89
CA PRO A 121 10.18 5.47 2.60
C PRO A 121 9.25 4.28 2.28
N TRP A 122 9.54 3.10 2.81
CA TRP A 122 8.83 1.85 2.55
C TRP A 122 7.42 1.84 3.14
N SER A 123 6.56 0.98 2.56
CA SER A 123 5.30 0.61 3.21
C SER A 123 5.56 -0.30 4.40
N THR A 124 4.69 -0.23 5.39
CA THR A 124 4.70 -1.13 6.56
C THR A 124 3.35 -1.84 6.67
N PRO A 125 3.21 -2.88 7.51
CA PRO A 125 1.90 -3.48 7.79
C PRO A 125 0.85 -2.46 8.27
N ALA A 126 1.28 -1.44 9.03
CA ALA A 126 0.42 -0.34 9.47
C ALA A 126 0.21 0.72 8.38
N MET A 127 1.18 0.90 7.47
CA MET A 127 1.18 1.92 6.42
C MET A 127 1.24 1.28 5.02
N ARG A 128 0.12 0.70 4.61
CA ARG A 128 0.00 -0.01 3.32
C ARG A 128 -0.46 0.92 2.20
N PHE A 129 0.45 1.77 1.70
CA PHE A 129 0.19 2.65 0.55
C PHE A 129 -0.35 1.89 -0.67
N CYS A 130 0.18 0.69 -0.90
CA CYS A 130 -0.31 -0.20 -1.96
C CYS A 130 -1.81 -0.47 -1.85
N THR A 131 -2.33 -0.68 -0.63
CA THR A 131 -3.75 -0.89 -0.39
C THR A 131 -4.53 0.42 -0.45
N SER A 132 -4.18 1.40 0.40
CA SER A 132 -5.01 2.60 0.60
C SER A 132 -5.01 3.52 -0.62
N GLU A 133 -3.85 3.78 -1.21
CA GLU A 133 -3.65 4.76 -2.28
C GLU A 133 -3.72 4.13 -3.66
N LEU A 134 -3.00 3.02 -3.91
CA LEU A 134 -2.87 2.46 -5.25
C LEU A 134 -4.00 1.50 -5.63
N LYS A 135 -4.63 0.84 -4.65
CA LYS A 135 -5.76 -0.08 -4.88
C LYS A 135 -7.09 0.58 -4.55
N THR A 136 -7.38 0.76 -3.27
CA THR A 136 -8.72 1.17 -2.82
C THR A 136 -9.14 2.53 -3.38
N SER A 137 -8.28 3.55 -3.34
CA SER A 137 -8.63 4.88 -3.88
C SER A 137 -8.86 4.86 -5.39
N VAL A 138 -7.96 4.23 -6.16
CA VAL A 138 -8.04 4.24 -7.63
C VAL A 138 -9.25 3.42 -8.10
N ILE A 139 -9.46 2.23 -7.52
CA ILE A 139 -10.63 1.39 -7.80
C ILE A 139 -11.92 2.16 -7.49
N ALA A 140 -12.02 2.75 -6.28
CA ALA A 140 -13.24 3.47 -5.91
C ALA A 140 -13.50 4.68 -6.80
N SER A 141 -12.45 5.41 -7.20
CA SER A 141 -12.57 6.52 -8.13
C SER A 141 -13.14 6.07 -9.49
N GLU A 142 -12.58 4.99 -10.05
CA GLU A 142 -13.01 4.50 -11.35
C GLU A 142 -14.43 3.92 -11.31
N LEU A 143 -14.77 3.12 -10.29
CA LEU A 143 -16.12 2.58 -10.14
C LEU A 143 -17.17 3.69 -10.00
N LYS A 144 -16.84 4.77 -9.28
CA LYS A 144 -17.76 5.93 -9.19
C LYS A 144 -17.98 6.62 -10.52
N LYS A 145 -16.92 6.74 -11.34
CA LYS A 145 -16.98 7.35 -12.67
C LYS A 145 -17.75 6.47 -13.65
N ARG A 146 -17.52 5.15 -13.61
CA ARG A 146 -18.13 4.16 -14.50
C ARG A 146 -19.61 3.93 -14.22
N PHE A 147 -19.99 3.99 -12.94
CA PHE A 147 -21.36 3.72 -12.47
C PHE A 147 -21.90 4.91 -11.66
N PRO A 148 -22.15 6.06 -12.31
CA PRO A 148 -22.50 7.31 -11.61
C PRO A 148 -23.88 7.28 -10.95
N SER A 149 -24.80 6.45 -11.46
CA SER A 149 -26.20 6.35 -11.03
C SER A 149 -26.61 4.96 -10.51
N THR A 150 -25.63 4.09 -10.28
CA THR A 150 -25.88 2.70 -9.85
C THR A 150 -25.16 2.44 -8.52
N PRO A 151 -25.82 1.80 -7.54
CA PRO A 151 -25.14 1.28 -6.36
C PRO A 151 -24.00 0.33 -6.76
N VAL A 152 -22.95 0.26 -5.95
CA VAL A 152 -21.76 -0.55 -6.26
C VAL A 152 -21.49 -1.55 -5.13
N VAL A 153 -21.42 -2.82 -5.50
CA VAL A 153 -20.92 -3.91 -4.65
C VAL A 153 -19.47 -4.20 -5.08
N ASN A 154 -18.51 -3.76 -4.28
CA ASN A 154 -17.09 -4.01 -4.49
C ASN A 154 -16.67 -5.31 -3.80
N VAL A 155 -16.43 -6.35 -4.58
CA VAL A 155 -16.13 -7.69 -4.09
C VAL A 155 -14.63 -7.88 -3.89
N THR A 156 -14.26 -8.55 -2.79
CA THR A 156 -12.87 -8.95 -2.53
C THR A 156 -12.75 -10.43 -2.19
N GLY A 157 -11.64 -11.04 -2.59
CA GLY A 157 -11.32 -12.45 -2.32
C GLY A 157 -10.65 -12.70 -0.96
N VAL A 158 -10.98 -11.92 0.07
CA VAL A 158 -10.40 -12.11 1.42
C VAL A 158 -11.01 -13.35 2.08
N ARG A 159 -10.20 -14.13 2.81
CA ARG A 159 -10.62 -15.28 3.61
C ARG A 159 -10.17 -15.19 5.07
N ARG A 160 -10.96 -15.72 6.00
CA ARG A 160 -10.67 -15.73 7.45
C ARG A 160 -9.37 -16.48 7.79
N GLU A 161 -9.09 -17.57 7.08
CA GLU A 161 -7.90 -18.40 7.31
C GLU A 161 -6.57 -17.69 6.99
N GLU A 162 -6.59 -16.56 6.27
CA GLU A 162 -5.36 -15.91 5.83
C GLU A 162 -4.60 -15.21 6.98
N SER A 163 -5.30 -14.72 8.01
CA SER A 163 -4.68 -14.09 9.19
C SER A 163 -5.67 -13.83 10.33
N THR A 164 -5.17 -13.59 11.55
CA THR A 164 -5.96 -13.17 12.71
C THR A 164 -6.73 -11.87 12.49
N ALA A 165 -6.22 -10.96 11.66
CA ALA A 165 -6.94 -9.73 11.32
C ALA A 165 -8.12 -10.02 10.38
N ARG A 166 -7.91 -10.89 9.39
CA ARG A 166 -8.95 -11.29 8.43
C ARG A 166 -10.00 -12.21 9.04
N SER A 167 -9.64 -13.00 10.05
CA SER A 167 -10.60 -13.86 10.76
C SER A 167 -11.72 -13.08 11.45
N LYS A 168 -11.51 -11.79 11.73
CA LYS A 168 -12.48 -10.87 12.35
C LYS A 168 -13.24 -10.00 11.33
N MET A 169 -12.92 -10.08 10.04
CA MET A 169 -13.57 -9.23 9.04
C MET A 169 -15.04 -9.66 8.83
N PRO A 170 -15.96 -8.72 8.60
CA PRO A 170 -17.35 -9.06 8.33
C PRO A 170 -17.51 -9.62 6.90
N VAL A 171 -18.64 -10.27 6.64
CA VAL A 171 -19.00 -10.70 5.27
C VAL A 171 -19.13 -9.49 4.34
N TRP A 172 -19.66 -8.39 4.85
CA TRP A 172 -19.81 -7.14 4.11
C TRP A 172 -19.67 -5.94 5.05
N ALA A 173 -19.42 -4.76 4.48
CA ALA A 173 -19.48 -3.49 5.21
C ALA A 173 -19.71 -2.31 4.26
N PRO A 174 -20.33 -1.21 4.71
CA PRO A 174 -20.36 0.05 3.97
C PRO A 174 -18.94 0.50 3.60
N MET A 175 -18.76 0.98 2.37
CA MET A 175 -17.48 1.44 1.85
C MET A 175 -17.54 2.94 1.60
N GLN A 176 -17.07 3.72 2.58
CA GLN A 176 -17.14 5.19 2.58
C GLN A 176 -16.61 5.82 1.27
N LYS A 177 -15.56 5.27 0.65
CA LYS A 177 -14.99 5.79 -0.60
C LYS A 177 -15.92 5.64 -1.82
N LEU A 178 -16.86 4.71 -1.78
CA LEU A 178 -17.88 4.46 -2.80
C LEU A 178 -19.24 5.07 -2.46
N GLN A 179 -19.48 5.41 -1.20
CA GLN A 179 -20.73 6.01 -0.75
C GLN A 179 -20.93 7.38 -1.38
N ARG A 180 -22.11 7.60 -1.93
CA ARG A 180 -22.53 8.84 -2.59
C ARG A 180 -23.95 9.19 -2.13
N ARG A 181 -24.39 10.41 -2.39
CA ARG A 181 -25.75 10.84 -2.07
C ARG A 181 -26.75 9.89 -2.74
N ASN A 182 -27.58 9.23 -1.93
CA ASN A 182 -28.61 8.28 -2.37
C ASN A 182 -28.09 7.08 -3.20
N LEU A 183 -26.80 6.77 -3.15
CA LEU A 183 -26.22 5.62 -3.85
C LEU A 183 -25.29 4.86 -2.91
N GLU A 184 -25.67 3.63 -2.63
CA GLU A 184 -24.91 2.75 -1.76
C GLU A 184 -23.63 2.27 -2.43
N GLY A 185 -22.59 2.17 -1.61
CA GLY A 185 -21.30 1.60 -1.98
C GLY A 185 -20.87 0.68 -0.86
N VAL A 186 -20.77 -0.61 -1.13
CA VAL A 186 -20.46 -1.63 -0.13
C VAL A 186 -19.24 -2.44 -0.53
N SER A 187 -18.54 -2.96 0.47
CA SER A 187 -17.53 -3.99 0.31
C SER A 187 -18.14 -5.36 0.64
N TRP A 188 -17.86 -6.36 -0.19
CA TRP A 188 -18.34 -7.73 0.00
C TRP A 188 -17.15 -8.70 -0.03
N ASN A 189 -16.90 -9.40 1.07
CA ASN A 189 -15.87 -10.45 1.17
C ASN A 189 -16.52 -11.79 0.79
N ALA A 190 -16.72 -12.01 -0.51
CA ALA A 190 -17.60 -13.07 -1.01
C ALA A 190 -17.17 -14.49 -0.63
N ILE A 191 -15.89 -14.74 -0.42
CA ILE A 191 -15.36 -16.07 -0.08
C ILE A 191 -14.77 -16.10 1.33
N ILE A 192 -15.27 -15.25 2.24
CA ILE A 192 -14.67 -15.03 3.56
C ILE A 192 -14.51 -16.30 4.39
N ASP A 193 -15.45 -17.26 4.28
CA ASP A 193 -15.42 -18.52 5.03
C ASP A 193 -14.82 -19.69 4.23
N ALA A 194 -14.30 -19.43 3.03
CA ALA A 194 -13.77 -20.47 2.16
C ALA A 194 -12.46 -21.05 2.69
N PRO A 195 -12.30 -22.39 2.73
CA PRO A 195 -11.02 -23.02 3.01
C PRO A 195 -10.09 -22.93 1.80
N LYS A 196 -8.77 -22.98 2.02
CA LYS A 196 -7.77 -22.95 0.93
C LYS A 196 -7.99 -24.07 -0.10
N GLY A 197 -8.41 -25.25 0.32
CA GLY A 197 -8.69 -26.38 -0.59
C GLY A 197 -9.75 -26.04 -1.63
N ALA A 198 -10.90 -25.54 -1.18
CA ALA A 198 -12.01 -25.11 -2.04
C ALA A 198 -11.61 -24.02 -3.05
N VAL A 199 -10.69 -23.13 -2.67
CA VAL A 199 -10.14 -22.12 -3.60
C VAL A 199 -9.39 -22.77 -4.76
N LEU A 200 -8.56 -23.77 -4.47
CA LEU A 200 -7.78 -24.47 -5.50
C LEU A 200 -8.68 -25.36 -6.36
N ASP A 201 -9.62 -26.07 -5.73
CA ASP A 201 -10.58 -26.93 -6.41
C ASP A 201 -11.46 -26.12 -7.36
N ALA A 202 -11.94 -24.94 -6.95
CA ALA A 202 -12.75 -24.08 -7.81
C ALA A 202 -12.02 -23.60 -9.06
N ILE A 203 -10.72 -23.28 -8.93
CA ILE A 203 -9.88 -22.89 -10.08
C ILE A 203 -9.71 -24.08 -11.03
N HIS A 204 -9.46 -25.27 -10.48
CA HIS A 204 -9.32 -26.50 -11.25
C HIS A 204 -10.63 -26.89 -11.96
N GLU A 205 -11.77 -26.85 -11.26
CA GLU A 205 -13.11 -27.08 -11.83
C GLU A 205 -13.43 -26.10 -12.96
N GLY A 206 -12.98 -24.84 -12.83
CA GLY A 206 -13.09 -23.81 -13.87
C GLY A 206 -12.15 -24.01 -15.06
N GLY A 207 -11.25 -25.01 -15.02
CA GLY A 207 -10.26 -25.25 -16.07
C GLY A 207 -9.23 -24.12 -16.21
N LEU A 208 -9.02 -23.34 -15.14
CA LEU A 208 -8.05 -22.25 -15.12
C LEU A 208 -6.74 -22.69 -14.48
N VAL A 209 -5.68 -21.95 -14.77
CA VAL A 209 -4.34 -22.20 -14.24
C VAL A 209 -3.98 -21.22 -13.14
N LEU A 210 -3.17 -21.69 -12.20
CA LEU A 210 -2.56 -20.85 -11.18
C LEU A 210 -1.41 -20.03 -11.78
N HIS A 211 -1.29 -18.81 -11.28
CA HIS A 211 -0.21 -17.87 -11.58
C HIS A 211 1.19 -18.47 -11.37
N GLU A 212 2.16 -18.09 -12.23
CA GLU A 212 3.52 -18.65 -12.26
C GLU A 212 4.25 -18.61 -10.92
N ALA A 213 4.02 -17.56 -10.13
CA ALA A 213 4.60 -17.43 -8.80
C ALA A 213 4.32 -18.65 -7.91
N TYR A 214 3.16 -19.30 -8.04
CA TYR A 214 2.83 -20.52 -7.30
C TYR A 214 3.48 -21.75 -7.94
N THR A 215 3.40 -21.88 -9.26
CA THR A 215 3.68 -23.13 -9.97
C THR A 215 5.12 -23.29 -10.43
N LYS A 216 5.77 -22.19 -10.79
CA LYS A 216 7.15 -22.14 -11.29
C LYS A 216 8.12 -21.71 -10.20
N TYR A 217 7.75 -20.70 -9.42
CA TYR A 217 8.65 -20.12 -8.42
C TYR A 217 8.30 -20.54 -6.98
N ASN A 218 7.25 -21.35 -6.77
CA ASN A 218 6.91 -21.95 -5.48
C ASN A 218 6.74 -20.94 -4.31
N THR A 219 6.25 -19.75 -4.62
CA THR A 219 5.85 -18.77 -3.60
C THR A 219 4.54 -19.18 -2.94
N SER A 220 4.36 -18.82 -1.67
CA SER A 220 3.15 -19.13 -0.92
C SER A 220 1.97 -18.19 -1.25
N ARG A 221 2.25 -17.05 -1.89
CA ARG A 221 1.30 -15.96 -2.17
C ARG A 221 1.68 -15.17 -3.43
N VAL A 222 0.66 -14.65 -4.12
CA VAL A 222 0.81 -13.65 -5.19
C VAL A 222 0.50 -12.26 -4.65
N SER A 223 1.47 -11.37 -4.78
CA SER A 223 1.40 -9.93 -4.45
C SER A 223 2.37 -9.20 -5.37
N CYS A 224 2.92 -8.04 -4.99
CA CYS A 224 4.16 -7.57 -5.62
C CYS A 224 5.24 -8.67 -5.56
N VAL A 225 6.14 -8.68 -6.54
CA VAL A 225 7.31 -9.57 -6.61
C VAL A 225 8.07 -9.57 -5.29
N TYR A 226 8.47 -8.38 -4.84
CA TYR A 226 9.04 -8.16 -3.51
C TYR A 226 8.02 -7.39 -2.66
N CYS A 227 7.20 -8.13 -1.90
CA CYS A 227 6.20 -7.53 -1.04
C CYS A 227 6.74 -7.32 0.38
N ILE A 228 6.41 -6.19 1.00
CA ILE A 228 6.71 -5.90 2.41
C ILE A 228 6.07 -6.91 3.38
N MET A 229 5.10 -7.71 2.93
CA MET A 229 4.45 -8.77 3.70
C MET A 229 4.87 -10.19 3.29
N SER A 230 5.80 -10.34 2.34
CA SER A 230 6.31 -11.66 1.96
C SER A 230 7.26 -12.18 3.04
N SER A 231 7.24 -13.50 3.25
CA SER A 231 8.28 -14.16 4.03
C SER A 231 9.62 -14.07 3.30
N GLU A 232 10.71 -14.28 4.02
CA GLU A 232 12.03 -14.37 3.40
C GLU A 232 12.10 -15.49 2.35
N SER A 233 11.46 -16.63 2.60
CA SER A 233 11.38 -17.74 1.64
C SER A 233 10.71 -17.30 0.33
N ASP A 234 9.61 -16.56 0.40
CA ASP A 234 8.91 -16.05 -0.79
C ASP A 234 9.74 -15.00 -1.54
N LEU A 235 10.48 -14.14 -0.82
CA LEU A 235 11.38 -13.17 -1.44
C LEU A 235 12.55 -13.86 -2.17
N ARG A 236 13.16 -14.88 -1.56
CA ARG A 236 14.23 -15.68 -2.17
C ARG A 236 13.71 -16.43 -3.39
N ALA A 237 12.53 -17.01 -3.28
CA ALA A 237 11.85 -17.69 -4.37
C ALA A 237 11.55 -16.74 -5.54
N ALA A 238 11.05 -15.54 -5.26
CA ALA A 238 10.82 -14.51 -6.27
C ALA A 238 12.10 -14.07 -6.99
N ALA A 239 13.23 -14.01 -6.27
CA ALA A 239 14.53 -13.69 -6.85
C ALA A 239 15.08 -14.76 -7.79
N THR A 240 14.55 -15.99 -7.79
CA THR A 240 14.94 -17.03 -8.78
C THR A 240 14.40 -16.74 -10.18
N CYS A 241 13.40 -15.86 -10.31
CA CYS A 241 12.97 -15.35 -11.60
C CYS A 241 13.94 -14.25 -12.07
N VAL A 242 14.64 -14.50 -13.17
CA VAL A 242 15.65 -13.56 -13.71
C VAL A 242 15.05 -12.21 -14.09
N ASP A 243 13.79 -12.17 -14.53
CA ASP A 243 13.08 -10.95 -14.92
C ASP A 243 12.79 -10.03 -13.73
N ASN A 244 12.88 -10.56 -12.50
CA ASN A 244 12.70 -9.80 -11.26
C ASN A 244 14.00 -9.13 -10.78
N ALA A 245 15.15 -9.42 -11.40
CA ALA A 245 16.45 -8.88 -10.98
C ALA A 245 16.59 -7.36 -11.18
N PRO A 246 16.09 -6.74 -12.27
CA PRO A 246 16.12 -5.28 -12.42
C PRO A 246 15.36 -4.57 -11.29
N LEU A 247 14.15 -5.03 -10.96
CA LEU A 247 13.36 -4.48 -9.87
C LEU A 247 14.08 -4.62 -8.51
N LEU A 248 14.68 -5.78 -8.25
CA LEU A 248 15.45 -6.01 -7.03
C LEU A 248 16.52 -4.92 -6.87
N ARG A 249 17.25 -4.65 -7.96
CA ARG A 249 18.34 -3.67 -7.95
C ARG A 249 17.84 -2.26 -7.69
N GLU A 250 16.75 -1.83 -8.34
CA GLU A 250 16.17 -0.51 -8.07
C GLU A 250 15.66 -0.35 -6.63
N MET A 251 15.14 -1.43 -6.03
CA MET A 251 14.74 -1.41 -4.63
C MET A 251 15.94 -1.37 -3.68
N VAL A 252 17.00 -2.11 -4.00
CA VAL A 252 18.28 -2.06 -3.25
C VAL A 252 18.95 -0.69 -3.38
N ASP A 253 18.84 -0.02 -4.52
CA ASP A 253 19.30 1.36 -4.68
C ASP A 253 18.60 2.29 -3.68
N LEU A 254 17.28 2.15 -3.51
CA LEU A 254 16.55 2.91 -2.51
C LEU A 254 16.93 2.51 -1.07
N GLU A 255 17.28 1.26 -0.79
CA GLU A 255 17.86 0.88 0.50
C GLU A 255 19.19 1.60 0.75
N CYS A 256 20.05 1.66 -0.28
CA CYS A 256 21.35 2.33 -0.20
C CYS A 256 21.20 3.84 0.01
N GLU A 257 20.34 4.50 -0.76
CA GLU A 257 20.10 5.93 -0.67
C GLU A 257 19.44 6.33 0.65
N SER A 258 18.47 5.53 1.11
CA SER A 258 17.65 5.89 2.26
C SER A 258 18.23 5.42 3.59
N THR A 259 19.17 4.46 3.55
CA THR A 259 19.71 3.74 4.71
C THR A 259 18.62 3.04 5.54
N PHE A 260 17.45 2.80 4.96
CA PHE A 260 16.36 2.02 5.57
C PHE A 260 16.27 0.66 4.90
N ALA A 261 16.32 -0.40 5.71
CA ALA A 261 16.05 -1.75 5.27
C ALA A 261 14.58 -1.92 4.86
N PHE A 262 14.33 -2.78 3.88
CA PHE A 262 13.02 -2.98 3.28
C PHE A 262 11.95 -3.50 4.25
N GLN A 263 12.30 -4.47 5.10
CA GLN A 263 11.38 -5.09 6.06
C GLN A 263 11.89 -4.97 7.51
N GLY A 264 11.70 -3.79 8.11
CA GLY A 264 12.16 -3.54 9.47
C GLY A 264 13.68 -3.40 9.51
N ASP A 265 14.37 -4.41 10.02
CA ASP A 265 15.84 -4.54 10.02
C ASP A 265 16.37 -5.46 8.91
N LYS A 266 15.49 -6.12 8.16
CA LYS A 266 15.84 -7.03 7.07
C LYS A 266 16.01 -6.29 5.75
N TRP A 267 17.21 -6.37 5.19
CA TRP A 267 17.54 -5.76 3.91
C TRP A 267 17.15 -6.67 2.76
N LEU A 268 16.53 -6.10 1.74
CA LEU A 268 16.22 -6.83 0.51
C LEU A 268 17.51 -7.25 -0.22
N ALA A 269 18.58 -6.45 -0.10
CA ALA A 269 19.91 -6.80 -0.61
C ALA A 269 20.42 -8.17 -0.14
N ASP A 270 20.04 -8.61 1.07
CA ASP A 270 20.49 -9.88 1.66
C ASP A 270 19.70 -11.11 1.15
N VAL A 271 18.60 -10.88 0.42
CA VAL A 271 17.75 -11.95 -0.13
C VAL A 271 18.44 -12.66 -1.30
N ALA A 272 19.08 -11.92 -2.19
CA ALA A 272 19.73 -12.47 -3.37
C ALA A 272 20.97 -11.65 -3.76
N PRO A 273 22.02 -11.64 -2.91
CA PRO A 273 23.23 -10.84 -3.15
C PRO A 273 23.95 -11.20 -4.45
N HIS A 274 23.79 -12.44 -4.93
CA HIS A 274 24.34 -12.90 -6.21
C HIS A 274 23.74 -12.18 -7.44
N LEU A 275 22.61 -11.48 -7.29
CA LEU A 275 22.01 -10.67 -8.36
C LEU A 275 22.53 -9.23 -8.37
N LEU A 276 23.30 -8.83 -7.36
CA LEU A 276 23.87 -7.49 -7.24
C LEU A 276 25.24 -7.42 -7.91
N THR A 277 25.59 -6.23 -8.42
CA THR A 277 26.96 -5.98 -8.87
C THR A 277 27.88 -5.81 -7.67
N ARG A 278 29.20 -5.93 -7.87
CA ARG A 278 30.19 -5.66 -6.82
C ARG A 278 30.03 -4.26 -6.23
N GLU A 279 29.86 -3.25 -7.09
CA GLU A 279 29.65 -1.86 -6.68
C GLU A 279 28.39 -1.71 -5.81
N MET A 280 27.30 -2.40 -6.15
CA MET A 280 26.09 -2.39 -5.33
C MET A 280 26.32 -3.04 -3.96
N CYS A 281 27.04 -4.17 -3.89
CA CYS A 281 27.40 -4.78 -2.62
C CYS A 281 28.20 -3.82 -1.73
N GLU A 282 29.19 -3.12 -2.30
CA GLU A 282 29.97 -2.11 -1.58
C GLU A 282 29.09 -0.95 -1.07
N ARG A 283 28.14 -0.47 -1.90
CA ARG A 283 27.15 0.55 -1.50
C ARG A 283 26.21 0.06 -0.40
N VAL A 284 25.76 -1.20 -0.45
CA VAL A 284 24.89 -1.81 0.58
C VAL A 284 25.61 -1.86 1.93
N GLU A 285 26.87 -2.31 1.95
CA GLU A 285 27.64 -2.36 3.20
C GLU A 285 27.89 -0.95 3.77
N ALA A 286 28.21 0.03 2.92
CA ALA A 286 28.30 1.42 3.33
C ALA A 286 26.96 1.94 3.89
N ALA A 287 25.83 1.60 3.25
CA ALA A 287 24.50 2.01 3.68
C ALA A 287 24.09 1.38 5.02
N LYS A 288 24.46 0.12 5.28
CA LYS A 288 24.24 -0.54 6.58
C LYS A 288 25.00 0.17 7.70
N VAL A 289 26.25 0.56 7.46
CA VAL A 289 27.05 1.36 8.41
C VAL A 289 26.42 2.75 8.64
N ALA A 290 26.00 3.42 7.57
CA ALA A 290 25.31 4.72 7.66
C ALA A 290 23.98 4.61 8.40
N ALA A 291 23.22 3.53 8.19
CA ALA A 291 21.97 3.25 8.88
C ALA A 291 22.18 3.14 10.40
N ASP A 292 23.26 2.50 10.83
CA ASP A 292 23.58 2.34 12.25
C ASP A 292 23.95 3.69 12.90
N LYS A 293 24.80 4.48 12.24
CA LYS A 293 25.14 5.83 12.67
C LYS A 293 23.90 6.72 12.79
N ARG A 294 23.03 6.71 11.76
CA ARG A 294 21.76 7.45 11.77
C ARG A 294 20.88 7.03 12.95
N ARG A 295 20.63 5.73 13.12
CA ARG A 295 19.78 5.22 14.21
C ARG A 295 20.32 5.63 15.59
N THR A 296 21.62 5.49 15.79
CA THR A 296 22.29 5.89 17.05
C THR A 296 22.15 7.38 17.30
N ALA A 297 22.38 8.22 16.30
CA ALA A 297 22.24 9.67 16.42
C ALA A 297 20.78 10.06 16.72
N GLU A 298 19.82 9.56 15.93
CA GLU A 298 18.39 9.89 16.07
C GLU A 298 17.77 9.35 17.38
N ALA A 299 18.31 8.28 17.95
CA ALA A 299 17.85 7.73 19.24
C ALA A 299 18.07 8.69 20.41
N ARG A 300 19.02 9.64 20.29
CA ARG A 300 19.28 10.64 21.32
C ARG A 300 18.20 11.73 21.40
N ILE A 301 17.38 11.90 20.36
CA ILE A 301 16.32 12.93 20.34
C ILE A 301 15.19 12.51 21.31
N PRO A 302 14.92 13.28 22.37
CA PRO A 302 13.83 13.01 23.30
C PRO A 302 12.45 13.05 22.61
N LYS A 303 11.51 12.26 23.11
CA LYS A 303 10.18 12.11 22.50
C LYS A 303 9.39 13.42 22.43
N HIS A 304 9.51 14.31 23.41
CA HIS A 304 8.78 15.58 23.44
C HIS A 304 9.28 16.60 22.40
N LEU A 305 10.45 16.37 21.79
CA LEU A 305 10.97 17.19 20.70
C LEU A 305 10.50 16.72 19.31
N LEU A 306 9.86 15.54 19.23
CA LEU A 306 9.35 15.00 17.97
C LEU A 306 8.11 15.76 17.52
N TYR A 307 7.97 15.91 16.22
CA TYR A 307 6.82 16.59 15.65
C TYR A 307 5.59 15.69 15.70
N VAL A 308 4.45 16.30 16.02
CA VAL A 308 3.14 15.63 16.01
C VAL A 308 2.39 16.14 14.78
N ARG A 309 2.00 15.21 13.88
CA ARG A 309 1.39 15.55 12.59
C ARG A 309 2.17 16.63 11.83
N GLY A 310 3.51 16.57 11.93
CA GLY A 310 4.43 17.47 11.24
C GLY A 310 4.71 18.82 11.88
N TRP A 311 4.17 19.07 13.07
CA TRP A 311 4.37 20.35 13.75
C TRP A 311 5.12 20.16 15.07
N PRO A 312 6.01 21.09 15.44
CA PRO A 312 6.53 21.15 16.79
C PRO A 312 5.40 21.49 17.77
N THR A 313 5.38 20.85 18.93
CA THR A 313 4.42 21.14 20.01
C THR A 313 4.98 22.08 21.07
N LEU A 314 6.26 22.44 20.96
CA LEU A 314 6.96 23.36 21.84
C LEU A 314 8.22 23.90 21.13
N VAL A 315 8.80 24.95 21.69
CA VAL A 315 10.12 25.46 21.31
C VAL A 315 11.18 24.83 22.24
N PRO A 316 12.25 24.22 21.71
CA PRO A 316 13.28 23.56 22.52
C PRO A 316 14.07 24.55 23.39
N SER A 317 14.62 24.04 24.49
CA SER A 317 15.66 24.76 25.25
C SER A 317 16.91 24.99 24.39
N ILE A 318 17.85 25.79 24.89
CA ILE A 318 19.14 26.00 24.22
C ILE A 318 19.90 24.68 24.11
N GLU A 319 19.99 23.89 25.19
CA GLU A 319 20.68 22.60 25.17
C GLU A 319 20.00 21.59 24.24
N GLU A 320 18.66 21.57 24.21
CA GLU A 320 17.88 20.70 23.33
C GLU A 320 18.06 21.06 21.84
N ALA A 321 18.14 22.36 21.54
CA ALA A 321 18.40 22.83 20.19
C ALA A 321 19.82 22.47 19.72
N ASP A 322 20.82 22.61 20.60
CA ASP A 322 22.19 22.15 20.35
C ASP A 322 22.28 20.64 20.13
N LEU A 323 21.52 19.86 20.92
CA LEU A 323 21.40 18.41 20.72
C LEU A 323 20.82 18.08 19.34
N ILE A 324 19.70 18.69 18.95
CA ILE A 324 19.09 18.49 17.63
C ILE A 324 20.09 18.87 16.53
N ALA A 325 20.76 20.02 16.64
CA ALA A 325 21.77 20.45 15.67
C ALA A 325 22.91 19.42 15.54
N SER A 326 23.39 18.87 16.66
CA SER A 326 24.42 17.83 16.67
C SER A 326 23.96 16.55 15.97
N VAL A 327 22.76 16.06 16.30
CA VAL A 327 22.15 14.89 15.66
C VAL A 327 22.02 15.12 14.15
N ARG A 328 21.57 16.31 13.74
CA ARG A 328 21.43 16.67 12.32
C ARG A 328 22.74 16.60 11.56
N ARG A 329 23.82 17.16 12.13
CA ARG A 329 25.16 17.10 11.53
C ARG A 329 25.66 15.66 11.40
N GLU A 330 25.47 14.83 12.42
CA GLU A 330 25.89 13.43 12.40
C GLU A 330 25.13 12.60 11.35
N VAL A 331 23.80 12.78 11.24
CA VAL A 331 22.98 12.13 10.22
C VAL A 331 23.35 12.62 8.82
N ALA A 332 23.52 13.94 8.65
CA ALA A 332 23.93 14.55 7.39
C ALA A 332 25.27 13.99 6.90
N ALA A 333 26.26 13.90 7.79
CA ALA A 333 27.56 13.32 7.49
C ALA A 333 27.47 11.81 7.18
N ALA A 334 26.63 11.07 7.90
CA ALA A 334 26.46 9.63 7.68
C ALA A 334 25.85 9.30 6.30
N LEU A 335 24.90 10.12 5.83
CA LEU A 335 24.22 9.91 4.55
C LEU A 335 24.85 10.70 3.39
N GLY A 336 25.80 11.60 3.67
CA GLY A 336 26.37 12.49 2.66
C GLY A 336 25.36 13.48 2.08
N ILE A 337 24.48 14.04 2.92
CA ILE A 337 23.43 14.98 2.50
C ILE A 337 23.61 16.37 3.11
N ASP A 338 23.24 17.40 2.37
CA ASP A 338 23.21 18.77 2.89
C ASP A 338 21.93 19.07 3.67
N VAL A 339 22.09 19.72 4.83
CA VAL A 339 21.01 20.11 5.74
C VAL A 339 21.15 21.58 6.17
N GLN A 340 20.02 22.23 6.44
CA GLN A 340 19.97 23.56 7.06
C GLN A 340 19.87 23.44 8.59
N CYS A 341 19.93 24.56 9.31
CA CYS A 341 19.79 24.61 10.77
C CYS A 341 20.75 23.64 11.46
N VAL A 342 22.05 23.95 11.35
CA VAL A 342 23.16 23.11 11.82
C VAL A 342 23.77 23.61 13.12
N THR A 343 23.23 24.69 13.70
CA THR A 343 23.58 25.22 15.03
C THR A 343 22.34 25.29 15.92
N GLY A 344 22.51 25.29 17.25
CA GLY A 344 21.40 25.41 18.19
C GLY A 344 20.53 26.66 17.97
N PRO A 345 21.12 27.86 17.78
CA PRO A 345 20.34 29.06 17.48
C PRO A 345 19.45 28.93 16.25
N GLU A 346 19.99 28.43 15.12
CA GLU A 346 19.21 28.24 13.88
C GLU A 346 18.10 27.19 14.04
N VAL A 347 18.36 26.11 14.79
CA VAL A 347 17.35 25.10 15.12
C VAL A 347 16.21 25.72 15.91
N ARG A 348 16.54 26.49 16.95
CA ARG A 348 15.55 27.11 17.82
C ARG A 348 14.71 28.15 17.07
N GLU A 349 15.33 29.02 16.28
CA GLU A 349 14.64 29.97 15.41
C GLU A 349 13.68 29.26 14.44
N ARG A 350 14.10 28.14 13.86
CA ARG A 350 13.25 27.35 12.97
C ARG A 350 12.07 26.72 13.70
N TYR A 351 12.27 26.19 14.90
CA TYR A 351 11.18 25.69 15.73
C TYR A 351 10.19 26.79 16.10
N GLU A 352 10.67 27.97 16.50
CA GLU A 352 9.83 29.15 16.80
C GLU A 352 8.97 29.53 15.58
N ALA A 353 9.60 29.64 14.39
CA ALA A 353 8.88 29.96 13.15
C ALA A 353 7.79 28.94 12.81
N LEU A 354 8.07 27.64 12.96
CA LEU A 354 7.09 26.58 12.71
C LEU A 354 5.99 26.54 13.78
N PHE A 355 6.34 26.77 15.04
CA PHE A 355 5.39 26.82 16.16
C PHE A 355 4.41 27.98 16.00
N CYS A 356 4.90 29.19 15.72
CA CYS A 356 4.04 30.35 15.45
C CYS A 356 3.11 30.12 14.24
N LYS A 357 3.63 29.50 13.17
CA LYS A 357 2.81 29.15 12.01
C LYS A 357 1.70 28.14 12.34
N HIS A 358 1.98 27.16 13.21
CA HIS A 358 1.00 26.18 13.66
C HIS A 358 -0.12 26.82 14.48
N GLU A 359 0.23 27.66 15.46
CA GLU A 359 -0.72 28.40 16.31
C GLU A 359 -1.63 29.32 15.47
N ALA A 360 -1.06 30.01 14.47
CA ALA A 360 -1.83 30.85 13.57
C ALA A 360 -2.84 30.04 12.73
N SER A 361 -2.45 28.86 12.25
CA SER A 361 -3.34 27.99 11.46
C SER A 361 -4.50 27.41 12.29
N HIS A 362 -4.28 27.15 13.59
CA HIS A 362 -5.33 26.69 14.50
C HIS A 362 -6.29 27.82 14.89
N SER A 363 -5.77 29.04 15.08
CA SER A 363 -6.57 30.22 15.43
C SER A 363 -7.53 30.67 14.31
N ILE A 364 -7.16 30.43 13.05
CA ILE A 364 -8.00 30.74 11.88
C ILE A 364 -9.06 29.65 11.65
N GLY A 365 -8.76 28.39 11.98
CA GLY A 365 -9.68 27.26 11.80
C GLY A 365 -10.84 27.17 12.82
N SER A 366 -10.79 27.94 13.91
CA SER A 366 -11.85 27.96 14.94
C SER A 366 -12.92 29.05 14.72
N GLY A 367 -12.85 29.80 13.61
CA GLY A 367 -13.69 30.98 13.36
C GLY A 367 -14.78 30.86 12.29
N GLU A 368 -14.86 29.76 11.53
CA GLU A 368 -15.83 29.63 10.43
C GLU A 368 -16.53 28.27 10.44
N ASP A 369 -17.85 28.32 10.60
CA ASP A 369 -18.77 27.19 10.57
C ASP A 369 -19.12 26.84 9.11
N HIS A 370 -18.25 26.14 8.34
CA HIS A 370 -18.61 25.76 6.96
C HIS A 370 -18.03 24.42 6.44
N THR A 371 -18.97 23.52 6.12
CA THR A 371 -19.09 22.68 4.91
C THR A 371 -17.81 22.17 4.20
N VAL A 372 -17.53 20.89 4.46
CA VAL A 372 -16.86 19.77 3.76
C VAL A 372 -16.07 19.93 2.42
N GLU A 373 -16.16 20.99 1.62
CA GLU A 373 -15.58 20.96 0.24
C GLU A 373 -14.20 21.63 0.03
N GLY A 374 -13.57 22.22 1.07
CA GLY A 374 -12.27 22.90 0.95
C GLY A 374 -11.02 22.15 1.44
N LEU A 375 -11.15 20.99 2.09
CA LEU A 375 -10.07 20.34 2.85
C LEU A 375 -9.26 19.27 2.10
N VAL A 376 -9.43 19.16 0.78
CA VAL A 376 -8.91 18.00 0.00
C VAL A 376 -7.47 18.19 -0.52
N GLN A 377 -6.86 19.37 -0.41
CA GLN A 377 -5.50 19.62 -0.93
C GLN A 377 -4.37 19.69 0.11
N MET A 378 -4.66 19.69 1.41
CA MET A 378 -3.63 19.74 2.47
C MET A 378 -3.49 18.46 3.31
N ASN A 379 -4.35 17.46 3.10
CA ASN A 379 -4.41 16.25 3.93
C ASN A 379 -3.70 15.01 3.35
N PHE A 380 -2.80 15.17 2.36
CA PHE A 380 -2.03 14.04 1.80
C PHE A 380 -0.59 13.89 2.32
N GLU A 381 -0.09 14.79 3.19
CA GLU A 381 1.29 14.71 3.70
C GLU A 381 1.45 14.35 5.17
N PHE A 382 0.35 14.28 5.93
CA PHE A 382 0.35 13.92 7.35
C PHE A 382 -0.47 12.66 7.62
N ASP A 383 0.04 11.52 7.16
CA ASP A 383 -0.46 10.25 7.67
C ASP A 383 0.68 9.37 8.21
N LEU A 384 0.54 9.12 9.52
CA LEU A 384 1.12 8.10 10.38
C LEU A 384 2.64 8.17 10.63
N THR A 385 3.03 9.06 11.54
CA THR A 385 4.10 8.78 12.51
C THR A 385 3.78 7.49 13.26
N ILE A 386 4.67 6.50 13.14
CA ILE A 386 5.03 5.62 14.26
C ILE A 386 6.36 6.15 14.78
#